data_AF-A0AA40ZSU5-F1
#
_entry.id   AF-A0AA40ZSU5-F1
#
_cell.length_a   1.000
_cell.length_b   1.000
_cell.length_c   1.000
_cell.angle_alpha   90.00
_cell.angle_beta   90.00
_cell.angle_gamma   90.00
#
_symmetry.space_group_name_H-M   'P 1'
#
loop_
_entity.id
_entity.type
_entity.pdbx_description
1 polymer ?
#
loop_
_entity_poly.entity_id
_entity_poly.type
_entity_poly.pdbx_seq_one_letter_code
_entity_poly.pdbx_strand_id
1 'polypeptide(L)'
;MNEKKLRKKANLWIATAANELNEIRRRWRLTSNRQFARAVGMNERTIAKLNPKQPDSSLSLETVDRIYSALIALRCVYITDEEMEEEYRRLMESRIRIAMSVAPLPQAVKDAVADELQSRGKQTGKC
;
A
#
# COMPACT_ATOMS: atom_id res chain seq x y z
N MET A 1 -21.14 0.55 -17.75
CA MET A 1 -20.29 0.17 -16.59
C MET A 1 -20.64 1.12 -15.45
N ASN A 2 -21.08 0.62 -14.29
CA ASN A 2 -21.92 1.37 -13.34
C ASN A 2 -21.09 2.25 -12.37
N GLU A 3 -21.33 3.57 -12.32
CA GLU A 3 -20.60 4.54 -11.47
C GLU A 3 -20.55 4.15 -9.99
N LYS A 4 -21.61 3.48 -9.48
CA LYS A 4 -21.63 2.93 -8.12
C LYS A 4 -20.50 1.92 -7.87
N LYS A 5 -20.17 1.08 -8.85
CA LYS A 5 -19.05 0.11 -8.74
C LYS A 5 -17.70 0.84 -8.76
N LEU A 6 -17.56 1.87 -9.60
CA LEU A 6 -16.35 2.69 -9.66
C LEU A 6 -16.12 3.45 -8.34
N ARG A 7 -17.16 4.06 -7.77
CA ARG A 7 -17.09 4.75 -6.47
C ARG A 7 -16.76 3.79 -5.31
N LYS A 8 -17.33 2.58 -5.31
CA LYS A 8 -17.01 1.55 -4.32
C LYS A 8 -15.55 1.08 -4.43
N LYS A 9 -15.03 0.90 -5.64
CA LYS A 9 -13.61 0.59 -5.88
C LYS A 9 -12.70 1.76 -5.48
N ALA A 10 -13.08 2.99 -5.83
CA ALA A 10 -12.37 4.20 -5.45
C ALA A 10 -12.23 4.32 -3.92
N ASN A 11 -13.33 4.08 -3.21
CA ASN A 11 -13.36 4.09 -1.75
C ASN A 11 -12.53 2.95 -1.14
N LEU A 12 -12.44 1.79 -1.81
CA LEU A 12 -11.67 0.65 -1.31
C LEU A 12 -10.16 0.92 -1.38
N TRP A 13 -9.64 1.33 -2.54
CA TRP A 13 -8.19 1.52 -2.69
C TRP A 13 -7.67 2.68 -1.84
N ILE A 14 -8.44 3.78 -1.71
CA ILE A 14 -8.02 4.92 -0.89
C ILE A 14 -8.02 4.57 0.60
N ALA A 15 -8.96 3.75 1.05
CA ALA A 15 -8.97 3.22 2.41
C ALA A 15 -7.75 2.30 2.66
N THR A 16 -7.43 1.42 1.71
CA THR A 16 -6.21 0.60 1.77
C THR A 16 -4.98 1.50 1.86
N ALA A 17 -4.84 2.49 0.98
CA ALA A 17 -3.70 3.40 0.98
C ALA A 17 -3.56 4.20 2.29
N ALA A 18 -4.67 4.70 2.84
CA ALA A 18 -4.68 5.41 4.10
C ALA A 18 -4.23 4.52 5.27
N ASN A 19 -4.68 3.26 5.33
CA ASN A 19 -4.28 2.32 6.37
C ASN A 19 -2.80 1.93 6.25
N GLU A 20 -2.36 1.56 5.05
CA GLU A 20 -0.98 1.19 4.76
C GLU A 20 0.01 2.31 5.13
N LEU A 21 -0.25 3.54 4.68
CA LEU A 21 0.59 4.69 5.00
C LEU A 21 0.52 5.07 6.47
N ASN A 22 -0.61 4.84 7.15
CA ASN A 22 -0.72 5.04 8.59
C ASN A 22 0.13 4.03 9.38
N GLU A 23 0.21 2.77 8.95
CA GLU A 23 1.11 1.79 9.59
C GLU A 23 2.58 2.15 9.36
N ILE A 24 2.96 2.55 8.15
CA ILE A 24 4.32 3.02 7.85
C ILE A 24 4.68 4.22 8.75
N ARG A 25 3.79 5.20 8.88
CA ARG A 25 3.96 6.36 9.77
C ARG A 25 4.22 5.97 11.22
N ARG A 26 3.52 4.97 11.74
CA ARG A 26 3.73 4.46 13.10
C ARG A 26 5.10 3.81 13.24
N ARG A 27 5.47 2.92 12.32
CA ARG A 27 6.79 2.26 12.32
C ARG A 27 7.94 3.28 12.28
N TRP A 28 7.81 4.31 11.46
CA TRP A 28 8.82 5.36 11.26
C TRP A 28 8.75 6.48 12.29
N ARG A 29 7.82 6.41 13.25
CA ARG A 29 7.56 7.44 14.27
C ARG A 29 7.24 8.84 13.69
N LEU A 30 6.66 8.87 12.48
CA LEU A 30 6.18 10.07 11.78
C LEU A 30 4.67 10.25 11.98
N THR A 31 4.26 10.36 13.25
CA THR A 31 2.85 10.22 13.63
C THR A 31 2.00 11.46 13.32
N SER A 32 2.56 12.67 13.32
CA SER A 32 1.82 13.88 12.93
C SER A 32 1.81 14.11 11.41
N ASN A 33 0.74 14.75 10.90
CA ASN A 33 0.64 15.07 9.47
C ASN A 33 1.78 16.00 9.05
N ARG A 34 2.11 16.98 9.88
CA ARG A 34 3.23 17.91 9.66
C ARG A 34 4.58 17.21 9.54
N GLN A 35 4.91 16.30 10.47
CA GLN A 35 6.19 15.56 10.42
C GLN A 35 6.27 14.71 9.15
N PHE A 36 5.21 13.96 8.87
CA PHE A 36 5.19 13.08 7.70
C PHE A 36 5.28 13.89 6.40
N ALA A 37 4.47 14.94 6.27
CA ALA A 37 4.47 15.84 5.12
C ALA A 37 5.86 16.45 4.86
N ARG A 38 6.53 16.91 5.91
CA ARG A 38 7.90 17.42 5.82
C ARG A 38 8.89 16.35 5.35
N ALA A 39 8.80 15.14 5.92
CA ALA A 39 9.70 14.04 5.56
C ALA A 39 9.57 13.67 4.08
N VAL A 40 8.35 13.48 3.58
CA VAL A 40 8.12 13.03 2.19
C VAL A 40 8.02 14.18 1.17
N GLY A 41 8.27 15.43 1.59
CA GLY A 41 8.23 16.59 0.71
C GLY A 41 6.85 16.92 0.14
N MET A 42 5.78 16.69 0.91
CA MET A 42 4.39 16.90 0.49
C MET A 42 3.72 18.02 1.28
N ASN A 43 2.61 18.54 0.75
CA ASN A 43 1.76 19.47 1.50
C ASN A 43 1.01 18.73 2.63
N GLU A 44 0.94 19.33 3.82
CA GLU A 44 0.22 18.76 4.96
C GLU A 44 -1.26 18.48 4.66
N ARG A 45 -1.91 19.32 3.86
CA ARG A 45 -3.29 19.12 3.41
C ARG A 45 -3.43 17.86 2.55
N THR A 46 -2.42 17.52 1.76
CA THR A 46 -2.38 16.28 0.97
C THR A 46 -2.25 15.06 1.89
N ILE A 47 -1.42 15.15 2.92
CA ILE A 47 -1.28 14.07 3.91
C ILE A 47 -2.55 13.90 4.75
N ALA A 48 -3.24 15.00 5.08
CA ALA A 48 -4.49 14.95 5.85
C ALA A 48 -5.61 14.16 5.14
N LYS A 49 -5.60 14.13 3.80
CA LYS A 49 -6.52 13.33 2.97
C LYS A 49 -6.34 11.82 3.13
N LEU A 50 -5.20 11.37 3.65
CA LEU A 50 -4.90 9.97 3.94
C LEU A 50 -5.28 9.58 5.37
N ASN A 51 -6.26 10.25 5.98
CA ASN A 51 -6.76 9.88 7.29
C ASN A 51 -7.47 8.52 7.22
N PRO A 52 -7.02 7.48 7.96
CA PRO A 52 -7.64 6.15 7.90
C PRO A 52 -9.10 6.13 8.37
N LYS A 53 -9.54 7.10 9.20
CA LYS A 53 -10.94 7.21 9.64
C LYS A 53 -11.85 7.83 8.57
N GLN A 54 -11.30 8.70 7.73
CA GLN A 54 -12.05 9.43 6.71
C GLN A 54 -11.14 9.74 5.52
N PRO A 55 -10.81 8.74 4.69
CA PRO A 55 -9.96 8.94 3.53
C PRO A 55 -10.69 9.75 2.46
N ASP A 56 -9.98 10.70 1.85
CA ASP A 56 -10.54 11.58 0.80
C ASP A 56 -10.28 10.99 -0.59
N SER A 57 -11.36 10.65 -1.29
CA SER A 57 -11.33 10.03 -2.63
C SER A 57 -10.85 10.96 -3.75
N SER A 58 -10.59 12.24 -3.47
CA SER A 58 -9.97 13.18 -4.43
C SER A 58 -8.47 12.96 -4.60
N LEU A 59 -7.84 12.14 -3.75
CA LEU A 59 -6.41 11.85 -3.86
C LEU A 59 -6.15 10.93 -5.06
N SER A 60 -5.13 11.25 -5.87
CA SER A 60 -4.74 10.42 -7.02
C SER A 60 -3.78 9.32 -6.61
N LEU A 61 -3.81 8.19 -7.33
CA LEU A 61 -2.84 7.10 -7.14
C LEU A 61 -1.40 7.58 -7.36
N GLU A 62 -1.19 8.48 -8.32
CA GLU A 62 0.10 9.13 -8.56
C GLU A 62 0.64 9.85 -7.32
N THR A 63 -0.23 10.51 -6.55
CA THR A 63 0.17 11.18 -5.30
C THR A 63 0.66 10.15 -4.28
N VAL A 64 -0.03 9.00 -4.17
CA VAL A 64 0.41 7.89 -3.30
C VAL A 64 1.75 7.34 -3.77
N ASP A 65 1.94 7.12 -5.08
CA ASP A 65 3.20 6.62 -5.64
C ASP A 65 4.39 7.56 -5.37
N ARG A 66 4.17 8.89 -5.41
CA ARG A 66 5.19 9.87 -5.02
C ARG A 66 5.58 9.75 -3.54
N ILE A 67 4.61 9.49 -2.66
CA ILE A 67 4.88 9.22 -1.23
C ILE A 67 5.72 7.95 -1.07
N TYR A 68 5.37 6.85 -1.78
CA TYR A 68 6.17 5.62 -1.73
C TYR A 68 7.59 5.82 -2.28
N SER A 69 7.76 6.58 -3.35
CA SER A 69 9.08 6.89 -3.90
C SER A 69 9.95 7.61 -2.88
N ALA A 70 9.38 8.59 -2.16
CA ALA A 70 10.06 9.27 -1.07
C ALA A 70 10.40 8.32 0.08
N LEU A 71 9.46 7.47 0.52
CA LEU A 71 9.70 6.47 1.57
C LEU A 71 10.82 5.50 1.19
N ILE A 72 10.81 4.98 -0.02
CA ILE A 72 11.87 4.06 -0.49
C ILE A 72 13.24 4.75 -0.44
N ALA A 73 13.34 6.00 -0.86
CA ALA A 73 14.58 6.77 -0.80
C ALA A 73 15.00 7.07 0.65
N LEU A 74 14.05 7.45 1.51
CA LEU A 74 14.30 7.86 2.89
C LEU A 74 14.56 6.68 3.83
N ARG A 75 14.41 5.43 3.39
CA ARG A 75 14.60 4.26 4.27
C ARG A 75 15.99 4.25 4.91
N CYS A 76 17.03 4.65 4.18
CA CYS A 76 18.40 4.73 4.70
C CYS A 76 18.61 5.86 5.72
N VAL A 77 17.64 6.77 5.87
CA VAL A 77 17.67 7.86 6.85
C VAL A 77 16.91 7.48 8.12
N TYR A 78 15.82 6.71 7.99
CA TYR A 78 14.91 6.43 9.10
C TYR A 78 15.01 5.02 9.67
N ILE A 79 15.65 4.10 8.96
CA ILE A 79 15.68 2.68 9.28
C ILE A 79 17.14 2.25 9.45
N THR A 80 17.37 1.35 10.41
CA THR A 80 18.69 0.78 10.65
C THR A 80 19.12 -0.09 9.48
N ASP A 81 20.44 -0.28 9.31
CA ASP A 81 20.96 -1.12 8.23
C ASP A 81 20.46 -2.57 8.33
N GLU A 82 20.32 -3.08 9.55
CA GLU A 82 19.81 -4.43 9.82
C GLU A 82 18.35 -4.62 9.38
N GLU A 83 17.51 -3.59 9.53
CA GLU A 83 16.09 -3.65 9.19
C GLU A 83 15.78 -3.17 7.77
N MET A 84 16.77 -2.63 7.04
CA MET A 84 16.56 -1.90 5.80
C MET A 84 15.91 -2.75 4.70
N GLU A 85 16.39 -3.99 4.53
CA GLU A 85 15.87 -4.92 3.52
C GLU A 85 14.45 -5.39 3.87
N GLU A 86 14.18 -5.60 5.17
CA GLU A 86 12.85 -5.95 5.62
C GLU A 86 11.87 -4.80 5.41
N GLU A 87 12.27 -3.56 5.73
CA GLU A 87 11.41 -2.41 5.52
C GLU A 87 11.20 -2.13 4.03
N TYR A 88 12.21 -2.33 3.19
CA TYR A 88 12.03 -2.25 1.73
C TYR A 88 10.97 -3.25 1.25
N ARG A 89 11.03 -4.50 1.69
CA ARG A 89 10.01 -5.52 1.37
C ARG A 89 8.63 -5.11 1.85
N ARG A 90 8.51 -4.64 3.10
CA ARG A 90 7.23 -4.18 3.66
C ARG A 90 6.64 -3.02 2.85
N LEU A 91 7.47 -2.06 2.40
CA LEU A 91 7.03 -0.96 1.53
C LEU A 91 6.53 -1.48 0.17
N MET A 92 7.25 -2.43 -0.43
CA MET A 92 6.86 -3.02 -1.72
C MET A 92 5.57 -3.82 -1.62
N GLU A 93 5.42 -4.67 -0.61
CA GLU A 93 4.19 -5.42 -0.35
C GLU A 93 3.00 -4.50 -0.09
N SER A 94 3.22 -3.45 0.69
CA SER A 94 2.25 -2.41 0.99
C SER A 94 1.74 -1.74 -0.30
N ARG A 95 2.65 -1.37 -1.20
CA ARG A 95 2.31 -0.83 -2.52
C ARG A 95 1.53 -1.83 -3.39
N ILE A 96 1.91 -3.12 -3.35
CA ILE A 96 1.20 -4.19 -4.06
C ILE A 96 -0.24 -4.34 -3.55
N ARG A 97 -0.47 -4.31 -2.23
CA ARG A 97 -1.81 -4.39 -1.63
C ARG A 97 -2.71 -3.23 -2.08
N ILE A 98 -2.15 -2.02 -2.20
CA ILE A 98 -2.86 -0.87 -2.76
C ILE A 98 -3.22 -1.13 -4.24
N ALA A 99 -2.26 -1.56 -5.06
CA ALA A 99 -2.48 -1.84 -6.48
C ALA A 99 -3.57 -2.91 -6.69
N MET A 100 -3.54 -4.00 -5.92
CA MET A 100 -4.57 -5.04 -5.95
C MET A 100 -5.96 -4.53 -5.53
N SER A 101 -6.01 -3.49 -4.69
CA SER A 101 -7.26 -2.84 -4.27
C SER A 101 -7.82 -1.89 -5.33
N VAL A 102 -6.95 -1.28 -6.16
CA VAL A 102 -7.37 -0.45 -7.31
C VAL A 102 -8.05 -1.31 -8.37
N ALA A 103 -7.39 -2.41 -8.74
CA ALA A 103 -7.87 -3.34 -9.75
C ALA A 103 -7.64 -4.78 -9.28
N PRO A 104 -8.71 -5.54 -8.95
CA PRO A 104 -8.58 -6.94 -8.65
C PRO A 104 -7.99 -7.72 -9.83
N LEU A 105 -7.25 -8.78 -9.54
CA LEU A 105 -6.71 -9.67 -10.56
C LEU A 105 -7.82 -10.23 -11.46
N PRO A 106 -7.55 -10.43 -12.78
CA PRO A 106 -8.43 -11.16 -13.67
C PRO A 106 -8.72 -12.57 -13.11
N GLN A 107 -9.93 -13.09 -13.36
CA GLN A 107 -10.34 -14.38 -12.81
C GLN A 107 -9.42 -15.52 -13.28
N ALA A 108 -9.04 -15.53 -14.57
CA ALA A 108 -8.11 -16.52 -15.12
C ALA A 108 -6.76 -16.57 -14.38
N VAL A 109 -6.25 -15.42 -13.90
CA VAL A 109 -5.01 -15.36 -13.12
C VAL A 109 -5.23 -15.98 -11.74
N LYS A 110 -6.38 -15.73 -11.11
CA LYS A 110 -6.72 -16.31 -9.81
C LYS A 110 -6.87 -17.83 -9.90
N ASP A 111 -7.52 -18.31 -10.95
CA ASP A 111 -7.73 -19.74 -11.19
C ASP A 111 -6.38 -20.44 -11.40
N ALA A 112 -5.50 -19.88 -12.23
CA ALA A 112 -4.15 -20.41 -12.44
C ALA A 112 -3.32 -20.48 -11.15
N VAL A 113 -3.42 -19.46 -10.28
CA VAL A 113 -2.74 -19.47 -8.97
C VAL A 113 -3.33 -20.55 -8.05
N ALA A 114 -4.66 -20.71 -8.04
CA ALA A 114 -5.32 -21.73 -7.21
C ALA A 114 -4.93 -23.15 -7.62
N ASP A 115 -4.89 -23.42 -8.93
CA ASP A 115 -4.49 -24.71 -9.49
C ASP A 115 -3.04 -25.05 -9.12
N GLU A 116 -2.12 -24.09 -9.21
CA GLU A 116 -0.71 -24.27 -8.85
C GLU A 116 -0.52 -24.48 -7.34
N LEU A 117 -1.25 -23.76 -6.49
CA LEU A 117 -1.18 -23.99 -5.04
C LEU A 117 -1.70 -25.39 -4.67
N GLN A 118 -2.76 -25.84 -5.35
CA GLN A 118 -3.31 -27.18 -5.16
C GLN A 118 -2.34 -28.27 -5.67
N SER A 119 -1.63 -28.02 -6.77
CA SER A 119 -0.64 -28.95 -7.34
C SER A 119 0.55 -29.15 -6.39
N ARG A 120 1.07 -28.04 -5.81
CA ARG A 120 2.17 -28.06 -4.83
C ARG A 120 1.79 -28.73 -3.52
N GLY A 121 0.59 -28.45 -3.00
CA GLY A 121 0.10 -29.09 -1.76
C GLY A 121 -0.08 -30.61 -1.89
N LYS A 122 -0.36 -31.12 -3.09
CA LYS A 122 -0.44 -32.57 -3.38
C LYS A 122 0.94 -33.22 -3.48
N GLN A 123 1.99 -32.48 -3.83
CA GLN A 123 3.37 -33.00 -3.89
C GLN A 123 3.99 -33.16 -2.51
N THR A 124 3.64 -32.30 -1.54
CA THR A 124 4.13 -32.38 -0.15
C THR A 124 3.46 -33.45 0.71
N GLY A 125 2.35 -34.06 0.24
CA GLY A 125 1.66 -35.16 0.92
C GLY A 125 2.06 -36.56 0.44
N LYS A 126 3.08 -36.66 -0.43
CA LYS A 126 3.68 -37.93 -0.90
C LYS A 126 5.09 -38.09 -0.32
N CYS A 127 5.20 -38.14 1.01
CA CYS A 127 6.36 -38.69 1.71
C CYS A 127 5.87 -39.61 2.82
#